data_AF-A0A4R9AT75-F1
#
_entry.id   AF-A0A4R9AT75-F1
#
_cell.length_a   1.000
_cell.length_b   1.000
_cell.length_c   1.000
_cell.angle_alpha   90.00
_cell.angle_beta   90.00
_cell.angle_gamma   90.00
#
_symmetry.space_group_name_H-M   'P 1'
#
loop_
_entity.id
_entity.type
_entity.pdbx_description
1 polymer ?
#
loop_
_entity_poly.entity_id
_entity_poly.type
_entity_poly.pdbx_seq_one_letter_code
_entity_poly.pdbx_strand_id
1 'polypeptide(L)'
;MLQNLTGWHFLIILVVVLLLFGAPKLPGLARSLGQSMKIFKSEIKSDAVEPDPNAPAQPTGNTGHNASTTSGPTAAGPADPAVKP
;
A
#
# COMPACT_ATOMS: atom_id res chain seq x y z
N MET A 1 17.22 7.21 -38.42
CA MET A 1 17.52 5.79 -38.09
C MET A 1 17.33 5.45 -36.61
N LEU A 2 16.53 6.20 -35.82
CA LEU A 2 16.36 5.99 -34.36
C LEU A 2 14.88 6.08 -33.89
N GLN A 3 13.91 6.21 -34.80
CA GLN A 3 12.50 6.43 -34.47
C GLN A 3 11.65 5.16 -34.42
N ASN A 4 12.27 3.98 -34.54
CA ASN A 4 11.61 2.68 -34.40
C ASN A 4 11.74 2.07 -32.99
N LEU A 5 12.10 2.84 -31.96
CA LEU A 5 11.99 2.41 -30.55
C LEU A 5 10.53 2.51 -30.06
N THR A 6 9.62 1.95 -30.86
CA THR A 6 8.55 1.05 -30.44
C THR A 6 8.27 1.03 -28.94
N GLY A 7 7.43 1.96 -28.50
CA GLY A 7 6.61 1.78 -27.30
C GLY A 7 5.82 0.45 -27.33
N TRP A 8 5.67 -0.14 -28.52
CA TRP A 8 5.13 -1.49 -28.71
C TRP A 8 5.91 -2.60 -27.98
N HIS A 9 7.24 -2.48 -27.85
CA HIS A 9 8.02 -3.48 -27.08
C HIS A 9 7.68 -3.44 -25.59
N PHE A 10 7.41 -2.27 -25.04
CA PHE A 10 6.97 -2.14 -23.64
C PHE A 10 5.63 -2.84 -23.40
N LEU A 11 4.71 -2.76 -24.35
CA LEU A 11 3.44 -3.48 -24.31
C LEU A 11 3.65 -5.00 -24.29
N ILE A 12 4.56 -5.51 -25.14
CA ILE A 12 4.89 -6.95 -25.18
C ILE A 12 5.50 -7.41 -23.86
N ILE A 13 6.44 -6.65 -23.30
CA ILE A 13 7.06 -6.98 -22.00
C ILE A 13 6.01 -6.96 -20.89
N LEU A 14 5.12 -5.95 -20.89
CA LEU A 14 4.02 -5.86 -19.94
C LEU A 14 3.13 -7.11 -20.02
N VAL A 15 2.75 -7.54 -21.23
CA VAL A 15 1.96 -8.76 -21.44
C VAL A 15 2.69 -9.99 -20.87
N VAL A 16 3.97 -10.19 -21.17
CA VAL A 16 4.75 -11.32 -20.63
C VAL A 16 4.79 -11.30 -19.10
N VAL A 17 5.02 -10.14 -18.49
CA VAL A 17 5.01 -9.99 -17.03
C VAL A 17 3.61 -10.29 -16.45
N LEU A 18 2.53 -9.85 -17.10
CA LEU A 18 1.17 -10.20 -16.69
C LEU A 18 0.90 -11.71 -16.78
N LEU A 19 1.44 -12.41 -17.77
CA LEU A 19 1.31 -13.87 -17.87
C LEU A 19 2.08 -14.59 -16.75
N LEU A 20 3.29 -14.13 -16.42
CA LEU A 20 4.13 -14.75 -15.38
C LEU A 20 3.65 -14.46 -13.96
N PHE A 21 3.29 -13.21 -13.69
CA PHE A 21 2.91 -12.74 -12.36
C PHE A 21 1.39 -12.81 -12.14
N GLY A 22 0.58 -12.75 -13.19
CA GLY A 22 -0.86 -12.67 -13.12
C GLY A 22 -1.38 -11.26 -12.85
N ALA A 23 -2.60 -10.98 -13.33
CA ALA A 23 -3.30 -9.71 -13.12
C ALA A 23 -3.45 -9.26 -11.64
N PRO A 24 -3.69 -10.13 -10.64
CA PRO A 24 -3.88 -9.67 -9.26
C PRO A 24 -2.57 -9.36 -8.51
N LYS A 25 -1.41 -9.85 -8.96
CA LYS A 25 -0.12 -9.68 -8.25
C LYS A 25 0.58 -8.37 -8.60
N LEU A 26 0.45 -7.89 -9.82
CA LEU A 26 1.00 -6.59 -10.24
C LEU A 26 0.49 -5.39 -9.44
N PRO A 27 -0.84 -5.20 -9.23
CA PRO A 27 -1.34 -4.07 -8.45
C PRO A 27 -0.91 -4.17 -6.98
N GLY A 28 -0.80 -5.39 -6.43
CA GLY A 28 -0.31 -5.60 -5.07
C GLY A 28 1.15 -5.16 -4.89
N LEU A 29 2.04 -5.63 -5.78
CA LEU A 29 3.47 -5.27 -5.76
C LEU A 29 3.70 -3.77 -6.03
N ALA A 30 2.97 -3.20 -6.99
CA ALA A 30 3.03 -1.78 -7.28
C ALA A 30 2.57 -0.92 -6.08
N ARG A 31 1.54 -1.38 -5.35
CA ARG A 31 1.02 -0.65 -4.20
C ARG A 31 1.97 -0.70 -3.00
N SER A 32 2.60 -1.84 -2.72
CA SER A 32 3.60 -1.96 -1.65
C SER A 32 4.87 -1.16 -1.96
N LEU A 33 5.39 -1.26 -3.19
CA LEU A 33 6.54 -0.47 -3.64
C LEU A 33 6.25 1.04 -3.65
N GLY A 34 5.05 1.42 -4.10
CA GLY A 34 4.60 2.81 -4.11
C GLY A 34 4.48 3.41 -2.70
N GLN A 35 4.04 2.63 -1.72
CA GLN A 35 4.02 3.05 -0.31
C GLN A 35 5.43 3.29 0.23
N SER A 36 6.37 2.36 0.00
CA SER A 36 7.78 2.52 0.41
C SER A 36 8.43 3.72 -0.28
N MET A 37 8.20 3.91 -1.58
CA MET A 37 8.72 5.06 -2.33
C MET A 37 8.13 6.40 -1.88
N LYS A 38 6.85 6.43 -1.48
CA LYS A 38 6.20 7.65 -0.97
C LYS A 38 6.85 8.10 0.34
N ILE A 39 7.12 7.17 1.26
CA ILE A 39 7.76 7.46 2.53
C ILE A 39 9.19 7.98 2.29
N PHE A 40 9.97 7.26 1.48
CA PHE A 40 11.33 7.67 1.10
C PHE A 40 11.34 9.05 0.44
N LYS A 41 10.41 9.33 -0.48
CA LYS A 41 10.28 10.63 -1.15
C LYS A 41 9.88 11.75 -0.18
N SER A 42 9.04 11.46 0.81
CA SER A 42 8.63 12.42 1.84
C SER A 42 9.79 12.80 2.74
N GLU A 43 10.57 11.84 3.23
CA GLU A 43 11.74 12.10 4.07
C GLU A 43 12.79 12.93 3.32
N ILE A 44 13.13 12.54 2.09
CA ILE A 44 14.10 13.28 1.26
C ILE A 44 13.64 14.70 0.93
N LYS A 45 12.33 14.91 0.74
CA LYS A 45 11.78 16.26 0.50
C LYS A 45 11.83 17.12 1.75
N SER A 46 11.62 16.53 2.92
CA SER A 46 11.70 17.22 4.21
C SER A 46 13.13 17.66 4.54
N ASP A 47 14.14 16.93 4.07
CA ASP A 47 15.55 17.30 4.25
C ASP A 47 16.05 18.31 3.19
N ALA A 48 15.37 18.45 2.05
CA ALA A 48 15.88 19.22 0.90
C ALA A 48 15.38 20.67 0.78
N VAL A 49 14.23 21.07 1.37
CA VAL A 49 13.71 22.46 1.28
C VAL A 49 12.83 22.79 2.49
N GLU A 50 12.99 24.02 3.00
CA GLU A 50 12.16 24.70 4.02
C GLU A 50 10.64 24.46 3.89
N PRO A 51 9.88 24.55 5.00
CA PRO A 51 8.45 24.26 5.02
C PRO A 51 7.65 25.30 4.22
N ASP A 52 6.93 24.82 3.20
CA ASP A 52 5.90 25.59 2.49
C ASP A 52 4.65 25.73 3.38
N PRO A 53 4.26 26.94 3.82
CA PRO A 53 3.13 27.14 4.73
C PRO A 53 1.74 27.05 4.06
N ASN A 54 1.64 26.62 2.80
CA ASN A 54 0.37 26.60 2.06
C ASN A 54 0.01 25.26 1.40
N ALA A 55 0.56 24.13 1.85
CA ALA A 55 0.15 22.82 1.36
C ALA A 55 -1.26 22.43 1.89
N PRO A 56 -2.30 22.28 1.04
CA PRO A 56 -3.62 21.82 1.46
C PRO A 56 -3.52 20.36 1.96
N ALA A 57 -4.26 20.07 3.03
CA ALA A 57 -4.32 18.76 3.65
C ALA A 57 -4.66 17.63 2.67
N GLN A 58 -3.94 16.52 2.86
CA GLN A 58 -4.02 15.25 2.13
C GLN A 58 -5.45 14.74 1.93
N PRO A 59 -5.79 14.14 0.77
CA PRO A 59 -6.78 13.08 0.77
C PRO A 59 -6.11 11.85 1.38
N THR A 60 -6.56 11.49 2.58
CA THR A 60 -6.28 10.20 3.20
C THR A 60 -6.72 9.10 2.22
N GLY A 61 -5.75 8.41 1.63
CA GLY A 61 -5.99 7.29 0.73
C GLY A 61 -6.31 6.05 1.52
N ASN A 62 -7.50 6.01 2.11
CA ASN A 62 -8.08 4.81 2.70
C ASN A 62 -8.41 3.82 1.57
N THR A 63 -7.43 3.05 1.11
CA THR A 63 -7.68 1.89 0.24
C THR A 63 -6.61 0.83 0.51
N GLY A 64 -6.99 -0.19 1.28
CA GLY A 64 -6.24 -1.44 1.35
C GLY A 64 -6.06 -2.09 2.72
N HIS A 65 -6.76 -1.67 3.78
CA HIS A 65 -6.87 -2.51 4.99
C HIS A 65 -8.18 -3.27 4.97
N ASN A 66 -8.30 -4.24 4.06
CA ASN A 66 -9.16 -5.39 4.30
C ASN A 66 -8.29 -6.64 4.33
N ALA A 67 -7.60 -6.77 5.46
CA ALA A 67 -7.24 -8.05 6.04
C ALA A 67 -7.82 -8.08 7.46
N SER A 68 -9.12 -7.80 7.58
CA SER A 68 -9.89 -8.10 8.78
C SER A 68 -10.64 -9.41 8.54
N THR A 69 -9.88 -10.50 8.53
CA THR A 69 -10.41 -11.84 8.75
C THR A 69 -9.68 -12.39 9.97
N THR A 70 -10.21 -12.09 11.15
CA THR A 70 -10.35 -12.99 12.32
C THR A 70 -10.87 -12.15 13.49
N SER A 71 -12.19 -12.09 13.60
CA SER A 71 -12.98 -11.96 14.83
C SER A 71 -12.35 -12.77 15.98
N GLY A 72 -12.13 -12.32 17.21
CA GLY A 72 -12.25 -11.05 17.91
C GLY A 72 -11.99 -11.35 19.41
N PRO A 73 -11.41 -10.45 20.24
CA PRO A 73 -11.45 -10.60 21.69
C PRO A 73 -12.69 -9.83 22.17
N THR A 74 -13.79 -10.53 22.44
CA THR A 74 -14.98 -9.91 23.00
C THR A 74 -15.43 -10.63 24.26
N ALA A 75 -15.52 -9.79 25.29
CA ALA A 75 -16.35 -9.90 26.48
C ALA A 75 -15.88 -10.87 27.57
N ALA A 76 -15.30 -10.25 28.60
CA ALA A 76 -15.57 -10.56 29.99
C ALA A 76 -17.05 -10.94 30.19
N GLY A 77 -17.29 -12.16 30.67
CA GLY A 77 -18.53 -12.53 31.35
C GLY A 77 -18.34 -12.37 32.86
N PRO A 78 -19.21 -11.63 33.58
CA PRO A 78 -19.25 -11.65 35.02
C PRO A 78 -20.15 -12.81 35.49
N ALA A 79 -19.55 -13.86 36.02
CA ALA A 79 -20.23 -14.96 36.73
C ALA A 79 -19.12 -15.73 37.47
N ASP A 80 -19.15 -16.14 38.73
CA ASP A 80 -20.09 -16.06 39.86
C ASP A 80 -19.24 -16.57 41.08
N PRO A 81 -19.56 -16.25 42.36
CA PRO A 81 -18.65 -16.37 43.49
C PRO A 81 -18.66 -17.78 44.09
N ALA A 82 -17.51 -18.44 44.19
CA ALA A 82 -17.44 -19.71 44.91
C ALA A 82 -16.03 -20.08 45.37
N VAL A 83 -15.47 -19.38 46.37
CA VAL A 83 -14.43 -19.96 47.23
C VAL A 83 -14.55 -19.42 48.67
N LYS A 84 -15.19 -20.22 49.54
CA LYS A 84 -15.13 -20.19 51.02
C LYS A 84 -15.61 -21.58 51.51
N PRO A 85 -15.28 -22.11 52.72
CA PRO A 85 -14.45 -21.63 53.83
C PRO A 85 -13.03 -22.16 53.92
#